data_AF-A0A1I0SHG6-F1
#
_entry.id   AF-A0A1I0SHG6-F1
#
_cell.length_a   1.000
_cell.length_b   1.000
_cell.length_c   1.000
_cell.angle_alpha   90.00
_cell.angle_beta   90.00
_cell.angle_gamma   90.00
#
_symmetry.space_group_name_H-M   'P 1'
#
loop_
_entity.id
_entity.type
_entity.pdbx_description
1 polymer ?
#
loop_
_entity_poly.entity_id
_entity_poly.type
_entity_poly.pdbx_seq_one_letter_code
_entity_poly.pdbx_strand_id
1 'polypeptide(L)'
;MQVKGIDQITLANAAGYNKSVVSNWVNGRTKVPSLEALRRTAEALQVPMGEALVAAEYITADEIGATTLPADLASVDTGELIREIGARLGYDLAISGKASPARLRAVAQWGDKSIPPPSRDDVGVAADSDE
;
A
#
# COMPACT_ATOMS: atom_id res chain seq x y z
N MET A 1 -16.39 5.87 -11.12
CA MET A 1 -15.24 5.72 -10.20
C MET A 1 -15.59 4.71 -9.12
N GLN A 2 -15.34 3.41 -9.33
CA GLN A 2 -15.39 2.43 -8.26
C GLN A 2 -13.98 2.31 -7.69
N VAL A 3 -13.74 2.90 -6.52
CA VAL A 3 -12.48 2.75 -5.80
C VAL A 3 -12.46 1.32 -5.23
N LYS A 4 -11.46 0.51 -5.58
CA LYS A 4 -11.32 -0.87 -5.10
C LYS A 4 -11.41 -0.90 -3.56
N GLY A 5 -12.46 -1.54 -3.05
CA GLY A 5 -12.55 -2.01 -1.66
C GLY A 5 -12.95 -0.99 -0.57
N ILE A 6 -13.10 0.30 -0.88
CA ILE A 6 -13.46 1.32 0.12
C ILE A 6 -14.92 1.75 -0.07
N ASP A 7 -15.73 1.55 0.97
CA ASP A 7 -17.12 2.01 1.01
C ASP A 7 -17.20 3.55 1.00
N GLN A 8 -18.24 4.11 0.36
CA GLN A 8 -18.44 5.55 0.23
C GLN A 8 -18.53 6.25 1.60
N ILE A 9 -19.06 5.55 2.62
CA ILE A 9 -19.15 6.06 3.99
C ILE A 9 -17.75 6.17 4.60
N THR A 10 -16.93 5.15 4.43
CA THR A 10 -15.54 5.14 4.90
C THR A 10 -14.73 6.25 4.25
N LEU A 11 -14.88 6.45 2.93
CA LEU A 11 -14.23 7.55 2.23
C LEU A 11 -14.68 8.92 2.74
N ALA A 12 -15.98 9.11 2.92
CA ALA A 12 -16.54 10.36 3.43
C ALA A 12 -15.98 10.69 4.82
N ASN A 13 -15.94 9.71 5.73
CA ASN A 13 -15.40 9.88 7.07
C ASN A 13 -13.90 10.17 7.05
N ALA A 14 -13.12 9.43 6.25
CA ALA A 14 -11.67 9.58 6.17
C ALA A 14 -11.26 10.95 5.58
N ALA A 15 -11.99 11.44 4.58
CA ALA A 15 -11.68 12.70 3.92
C ALA A 15 -12.42 13.92 4.52
N GLY A 16 -13.25 13.71 5.56
CA GLY A 16 -14.00 14.76 6.24
C GLY A 16 -15.14 15.36 5.42
N TYR A 17 -15.79 14.56 4.57
CA TYR A 17 -16.94 14.97 3.75
C TYR A 17 -18.27 14.48 4.32
N ASN A 18 -19.33 15.14 3.88
CA ASN A 18 -20.67 14.58 4.01
C ASN A 18 -20.87 13.46 2.98
N LYS A 19 -21.51 12.36 3.37
CA LYS A 19 -21.85 11.23 2.49
C LYS A 19 -22.54 11.69 1.19
N SER A 20 -23.40 12.70 1.26
CA SER A 20 -24.10 13.24 0.10
C SER A 20 -23.15 13.83 -0.94
N VAL A 21 -22.03 14.42 -0.53
CA VAL A 21 -21.00 14.99 -1.42
C VAL A 21 -20.32 13.87 -2.20
N VAL A 22 -19.86 12.83 -1.50
CA VAL A 22 -19.22 11.66 -2.12
C VAL A 22 -20.18 10.94 -3.06
N SER A 23 -21.44 10.75 -2.63
CA SER A 23 -22.49 10.16 -3.46
C SER A 23 -22.73 10.97 -4.74
N ASN A 24 -22.73 12.30 -4.66
CA ASN A 24 -22.91 13.14 -5.84
C ASN A 24 -21.73 13.03 -6.83
N TRP A 25 -20.50 12.89 -6.34
CA TRP A 25 -19.32 12.64 -7.20
C TRP A 25 -19.39 11.27 -7.87
N VAL A 26 -19.69 10.22 -7.11
CA VAL A 26 -19.78 8.85 -7.64
C VAL A 26 -20.91 8.71 -8.67
N ASN A 27 -22.03 9.39 -8.45
CA ASN A 27 -23.19 9.37 -9.35
C ASN A 27 -23.11 10.42 -10.47
N GLY A 28 -22.01 11.18 -10.59
CA GLY A 28 -21.83 12.20 -11.64
C GLY A 28 -22.82 13.37 -11.58
N ARG A 29 -23.43 13.61 -10.42
CA ARG A 29 -24.45 14.67 -10.24
C ARG A 29 -23.87 16.04 -9.94
N THR A 30 -22.59 16.11 -9.61
CA THR A 30 -21.89 17.38 -9.32
C THR A 30 -20.66 17.49 -10.21
N LYS A 31 -20.30 18.74 -10.54
CA LYS A 31 -19.04 19.08 -11.19
C LYS A 31 -17.86 18.48 -10.43
N VAL A 32 -16.80 18.20 -11.19
CA VAL A 32 -15.51 17.69 -10.74
C VAL A 32 -15.11 18.30 -9.38
N PRO A 33 -14.66 17.51 -8.39
CA PRO A 33 -14.25 18.01 -7.08
C PRO A 33 -13.23 19.14 -7.22
N SER A 34 -13.24 20.11 -6.31
CA SER A 34 -12.17 21.13 -6.29
C SER A 34 -10.80 20.48 -6.06
N LEU A 35 -9.73 21.16 -6.46
CA LEU A 35 -8.36 20.65 -6.28
C LEU A 35 -8.05 20.32 -4.80
N GLU A 36 -8.55 21.15 -3.88
CA GLU A 36 -8.40 20.92 -2.45
C GLU A 36 -9.16 19.66 -1.99
N ALA A 37 -10.36 19.43 -2.54
CA ALA A 37 -11.13 18.24 -2.26
C ALA A 37 -10.46 16.98 -2.83
N LEU A 38 -9.87 17.10 -4.02
CA LEU A 38 -9.05 16.04 -4.63
C LEU A 38 -7.84 15.68 -3.78
N ARG A 39 -7.12 16.68 -3.27
CA ARG A 39 -5.95 16.45 -2.40
C ARG A 39 -6.32 15.67 -1.16
N ARG A 40 -7.37 16.10 -0.46
CA ARG A 40 -7.89 15.41 0.73
C ARG A 40 -8.36 13.98 0.42
N THR A 41 -8.99 13.78 -0.73
CA THR A 41 -9.44 12.46 -1.18
C THR A 41 -8.25 11.55 -1.50
N ALA A 42 -7.23 12.07 -2.17
CA ALA A 42 -6.00 11.34 -2.49
C ALA A 42 -5.24 10.91 -1.23
N GLU A 43 -5.11 11.83 -0.26
CA GLU A 43 -4.51 11.56 1.04
C GLU A 43 -5.29 10.48 1.81
N ALA A 44 -6.63 10.57 1.86
CA ALA A 44 -7.48 9.60 2.53
C ALA A 44 -7.43 8.19 1.89
N LEU A 45 -7.24 8.14 0.57
CA LEU A 45 -7.12 6.88 -0.19
C LEU A 45 -5.67 6.40 -0.30
N GLN A 46 -4.70 7.17 0.20
CA GLN A 46 -3.26 6.91 0.04
C GLN A 46 -2.85 6.70 -1.41
N VAL A 47 -3.50 7.38 -2.35
CA VAL A 47 -3.17 7.33 -3.78
C VAL A 47 -2.32 8.54 -4.17
N PRO A 48 -1.38 8.39 -5.12
CA PRO A 48 -0.63 9.52 -5.66
C PRO A 48 -1.58 10.59 -6.22
N MET A 49 -1.27 11.87 -5.95
CA MET A 49 -2.08 12.99 -6.41
C MET A 49 -2.24 13.02 -7.94
N GLY A 50 -1.21 12.59 -8.68
CA GLY A 50 -1.28 12.45 -10.14
C GLY A 50 -2.39 11.50 -10.60
N GLU A 51 -2.53 10.35 -9.96
CA GLU A 51 -3.61 9.39 -10.28
C GLU A 51 -4.99 9.96 -9.95
N ALA A 52 -5.10 10.68 -8.84
CA ALA A 52 -6.35 11.33 -8.45
C ALA A 52 -6.76 12.41 -9.47
N LEU A 53 -5.81 13.20 -9.97
CA LEU A 53 -6.03 14.21 -11.01
C LEU A 53 -6.46 13.59 -12.34
N VAL A 54 -5.85 12.48 -12.75
CA VAL A 54 -6.27 11.71 -13.94
C VAL A 54 -7.68 11.16 -13.76
N ALA A 55 -7.97 10.56 -12.60
CA ALA A 55 -9.29 10.00 -12.30
C ALA A 55 -10.41 11.05 -12.26
N ALA A 56 -10.05 12.30 -11.97
CA ALA A 56 -10.95 13.44 -12.00
C ALA A 56 -10.91 14.22 -13.33
N GLU A 57 -10.22 13.70 -14.35
CA GLU A 57 -10.13 14.30 -15.69
C GLU A 57 -9.53 15.72 -15.71
N TYR A 58 -8.75 16.09 -14.68
CA TYR A 58 -8.03 17.36 -14.65
C TYR A 58 -6.85 17.39 -15.62
N ILE A 59 -6.23 16.22 -15.81
CA ILE A 59 -5.09 15.98 -16.69
C ILE A 59 -5.23 14.56 -17.27
N THR A 60 -4.61 14.34 -18.41
CA THR A 60 -4.52 13.03 -19.07
C THR A 60 -3.28 12.28 -18.58
N ALA A 61 -3.29 10.95 -18.67
CA ALA A 61 -2.14 10.13 -18.27
C ALA A 61 -0.87 10.48 -19.09
N ASP A 62 -1.06 10.86 -20.35
CA ASP A 62 0.01 11.24 -21.28
C ASP A 62 0.73 12.53 -20.82
N GLU A 63 0.00 13.47 -20.19
CA GLU A 63 0.57 14.74 -19.72
C GLU A 63 1.50 14.58 -18.50
N ILE A 64 1.37 13.50 -17.74
CA ILE A 64 2.21 13.23 -16.56
C ILE A 64 3.41 12.33 -16.92
N GLY A 65 3.49 11.84 -18.16
CA GLY A 65 4.41 10.77 -18.53
C GLY A 65 4.22 9.52 -17.68
N ALA A 66 3.05 9.36 -17.06
CA ALA A 66 2.73 8.22 -16.22
C ALA A 66 2.46 7.04 -17.15
N THR A 67 3.50 6.22 -17.38
CA THR A 67 3.32 4.91 -18.01
C THR A 67 2.39 4.11 -17.10
N THR A 68 1.15 3.92 -17.52
CA THR A 68 0.23 3.00 -16.87
C THR A 68 0.86 1.62 -16.91
N LEU A 69 1.29 1.12 -15.75
CA LEU A 69 1.74 -0.26 -15.65
C LEU A 69 0.57 -1.14 -16.12
N PRO A 70 0.81 -2.14 -17.00
CA PRO A 70 -0.23 -3.07 -17.36
C PRO A 70 -0.78 -3.71 -16.08
N ALA A 71 -2.09 -3.55 -15.85
CA ALA A 71 -2.75 -4.03 -14.65
C ALA A 71 -2.70 -5.56 -14.52
N ASP A 72 -2.36 -6.26 -15.61
CA ASP A 72 -2.20 -7.69 -15.65
C ASP A 72 -0.76 -8.11 -15.34
N LEU A 73 -0.51 -8.42 -14.07
CA LEU A 73 0.75 -8.98 -13.60
C LEU A 73 1.10 -10.31 -14.27
N ALA A 74 0.13 -11.04 -14.83
CA ALA A 74 0.40 -12.27 -15.56
C ALA A 74 1.09 -12.04 -16.91
N SER A 75 1.02 -10.81 -17.43
CA SER A 75 1.70 -10.41 -18.66
C SER A 75 3.15 -9.97 -18.45
N VAL A 76 3.55 -9.75 -17.19
CA VAL A 76 4.91 -9.34 -16.84
C VAL A 76 5.81 -10.56 -16.77
N ASP A 77 6.93 -10.54 -17.48
CA ASP A 77 7.91 -11.61 -17.41
C ASP A 77 8.40 -11.80 -15.97
N THR A 78 8.32 -13.04 -15.49
CA THR A 78 8.67 -13.37 -14.09
C THR A 78 10.14 -13.08 -13.80
N GLY A 79 11.02 -13.25 -14.80
CA GLY A 79 12.44 -12.94 -14.67
C GLY A 79 12.70 -11.45 -14.49
N GLU A 80 12.06 -10.60 -15.30
CA GLU A 80 12.14 -9.15 -15.15
C GLU A 80 11.59 -8.65 -13.82
N LEU A 81 10.47 -9.21 -13.37
CA LEU A 81 9.86 -8.85 -12.09
C LEU A 81 10.81 -9.15 -10.92
N ILE A 82 11.40 -10.35 -10.89
CA ILE A 82 12.36 -10.75 -9.86
C ILE A 82 13.60 -9.85 -9.87
N ARG A 83 14.10 -9.50 -11.07
CA ARG A 83 15.26 -8.60 -11.23
C ARG A 83 14.97 -7.22 -10.63
N GLU A 84 13.81 -6.65 -10.91
CA GLU A 84 13.41 -5.32 -10.41
C GLU A 84 13.20 -5.33 -8.89
N ILE A 85 12.54 -6.36 -8.35
CA ILE A 85 12.39 -6.53 -6.89
C ILE A 85 13.77 -6.66 -6.23
N GLY A 86 14.68 -7.42 -6.83
CA GLY A 86 16.06 -7.55 -6.39
C GLY A 86 16.77 -6.20 -6.32
N ALA A 87 16.71 -5.42 -7.39
CA ALA A 87 17.31 -4.09 -7.47
C ALA A 87 16.79 -3.15 -6.37
N ARG A 88 15.47 -3.11 -6.11
CA ARG A 88 14.86 -2.26 -5.08
C ARG A 88 15.25 -2.65 -3.66
N LEU A 89 15.42 -3.94 -3.41
CA LEU A 89 15.85 -4.47 -2.13
C LEU A 89 17.38 -4.44 -1.96
N GLY A 90 18.13 -4.02 -2.98
CA GLY A 90 19.60 -4.01 -2.96
C GLY A 90 20.21 -5.41 -3.04
N TYR A 91 19.47 -6.39 -3.56
CA TYR A 91 20.00 -7.70 -3.92
C TYR A 91 20.50 -7.65 -5.35
N ASP A 92 21.81 -7.78 -5.53
CA ASP A 92 22.40 -8.14 -6.82
C ASP A 92 22.09 -9.61 -7.08
N LEU A 93 20.85 -9.89 -7.50
CA LEU A 93 20.39 -11.18 -8.00
C LEU A 93 20.96 -11.41 -9.40
N ALA A 94 22.27 -11.30 -9.52
CA ALA A 94 22.98 -11.91 -10.62
C ALA A 94 22.61 -13.40 -10.59
N ILE A 95 21.90 -13.85 -11.61
CA ILE A 95 21.73 -15.26 -11.96
C ILE A 95 23.12 -15.77 -12.34
N SER A 96 24.00 -15.90 -11.34
CA SER A 96 25.39 -16.30 -11.49
C SER A 96 25.86 -16.85 -10.15
N GLY A 97 25.44 -18.09 -9.88
CA GLY A 97 26.25 -19.19 -9.35
C GLY A 97 27.16 -19.04 -8.12
N LYS A 98 27.31 -17.89 -7.47
CA LYS A 98 28.18 -17.71 -6.29
C LYS A 98 27.59 -16.66 -5.36
N ALA A 99 26.66 -17.09 -4.51
CA ALA A 99 26.24 -16.31 -3.36
C ALA A 99 27.47 -16.04 -2.45
N SER A 100 27.74 -14.77 -2.19
CA SER A 100 28.78 -14.37 -1.24
C SER A 100 28.37 -14.79 0.19
N PRO A 101 29.22 -15.53 0.94
CA PRO A 101 28.83 -16.18 2.20
C PRO A 101 28.70 -15.22 3.40
N ALA A 102 28.85 -13.91 3.20
CA ALA A 102 28.99 -12.97 4.30
C ALA A 102 27.70 -12.71 5.12
N ARG A 103 26.50 -12.93 4.55
CA ARG A 103 25.23 -12.63 5.25
C ARG A 103 24.42 -13.83 5.72
N LEU A 104 24.75 -15.05 5.30
CA LEU A 104 24.02 -16.26 5.74
C LEU A 104 24.32 -16.68 7.20
N ARG A 105 25.26 -16.02 7.88
CA ARG A 105 25.55 -16.31 9.31
C ARG A 105 24.57 -15.66 10.30
N ALA A 106 23.78 -14.66 9.90
CA ALA A 106 22.91 -13.97 10.85
C ALA A 106 21.57 -14.68 11.12
N VAL A 107 21.10 -15.53 10.19
CA VAL A 107 19.78 -16.19 10.30
C VAL A 107 19.89 -17.62 10.90
N ALA A 108 21.08 -18.21 10.94
CA ALA A 108 21.28 -19.59 11.38
C ALA A 108 21.47 -19.78 12.90
N GLN A 109 21.32 -18.72 13.71
CA GLN A 109 21.57 -18.78 15.17
C GLN A 109 20.31 -18.86 16.03
N TRP A 110 19.16 -19.19 15.44
CA TRP A 110 17.98 -19.62 16.20
C TRP A 110 18.12 -21.12 16.49
N GLY A 111 18.80 -21.43 17.58
CA GLY A 111 18.95 -22.79 18.08
C GLY A 111 17.64 -23.32 18.66
N ASP A 112 17.47 -24.63 18.57
CA ASP A 112 16.41 -25.54 19.06
C ASP A 112 15.99 -25.38 20.55
N LYS A 113 16.50 -24.36 21.25
CA LYS A 113 16.19 -24.03 22.66
C LYS A 113 15.73 -22.59 22.86
N SER A 114 15.36 -21.89 21.80
CA SER A 114 14.88 -20.51 21.91
C SER A 114 13.44 -20.53 22.41
N ILE A 115 13.25 -20.23 23.69
CA ILE A 115 11.94 -19.89 24.25
C ILE A 115 11.44 -18.68 23.45
N PRO A 116 10.28 -18.76 22.77
CA PRO A 116 9.74 -17.61 22.06
C PRO A 116 9.55 -16.44 23.05
N PRO A 117 9.77 -15.19 22.63
CA PRO A 117 9.44 -14.05 23.50
C PRO A 117 7.97 -14.18 23.93
N PRO A 118 7.64 -13.92 25.22
CA PRO A 118 6.27 -14.03 25.68
C PRO A 118 5.37 -13.17 24.80
N SER A 119 4.20 -13.72 24.45
CA SER A 119 3.20 -12.96 23.72
C SER A 119 2.84 -11.73 24.55
N ARG A 120 2.56 -10.61 23.88
CA ARG A 120 2.02 -9.41 24.53
C ARG A 120 0.71 -9.71 25.30
N ASP A 121 0.06 -10.82 24.97
CA ASP A 121 -1.17 -11.30 25.60
C ASP A 121 -0.95 -12.11 26.89
N ASP A 122 0.28 -12.47 27.25
CA ASP A 122 0.59 -13.27 28.45
C ASP A 122 0.80 -12.41 29.72
N VAL A 123 0.70 -11.08 29.61
CA VAL A 123 0.96 -10.13 30.72
C VAL A 123 -0.36 -9.65 31.31
N GLY A 124 -1.09 -10.52 32.02
CA GLY A 124 -2.39 -10.08 32.53
C GLY A 124 -3.16 -10.94 33.52
N VAL A 125 -2.56 -11.86 34.28
CA VAL A 125 -3.26 -12.48 35.43
C VAL A 125 -2.28 -12.87 36.55
N ALA A 126 -2.06 -11.97 37.52
CA ALA A 126 -1.68 -12.28 38.90
C ALA A 126 -1.88 -10.98 39.71
N ALA A 127 -2.98 -10.87 40.45
CA ALA A 127 -3.06 -11.22 41.86
C ALA A 127 -2.60 -10.03 42.73
N ASP A 128 -3.57 -9.23 43.15
CA ASP A 128 -3.50 -8.49 44.41
C ASP A 128 -4.81 -8.78 45.16
N SER A 129 -4.80 -9.93 45.82
CA SER A 129 -5.67 -10.20 46.96
C SER A 129 -4.75 -10.07 48.16
N ASP A 130 -4.91 -9.02 48.94
CA ASP A 130 -4.54 -9.01 50.34
C ASP A 130 -5.52 -8.13 51.14
N GLU A 131 -5.73 -8.59 52.35
CA GLU A 131 -6.70 -8.28 53.42
C GLU A 131 -6.90 -6.80 53.80
#